data_AF-A0A8B8EYS4-F1
#
_entry.id   AF-A0A8B8EYS4-F1
#
_cell.length_a   1.000
_cell.length_b   1.000
_cell.length_c   1.000
_cell.angle_alpha   90.00
_cell.angle_beta   90.00
_cell.angle_gamma   90.00
#
_symmetry.space_group_name_H-M   'P 1'
#
loop_
_entity.id
_entity.type
_entity.pdbx_description
1 polymer ?
#
loop_
_entity_poly.entity_id
_entity_poly.type
_entity_poly.pdbx_seq_one_letter_code
_entity_poly.pdbx_strand_id
1 'polypeptide(L)'
;MAFFGISQLGYQNTIREGTIQAKMDPVRSKTQIGFVALPPLAEKNPPRRSIVPIDQVSGYGPGPQGSHVEYTRMRAKHIRSPKEPFEVYRFPIQTSRQVGWWSKEEPLRKNQPWTYVPRHVHVNSEMTRFVNEMSLTNREFTLF
;
A
#
# COMPACT_ATOMS: atom_id res chain seq x y z
N MET A 1 5.25 -20.84 -9.33
CA MET A 1 5.14 -21.55 -10.61
C MET A 1 6.08 -20.88 -11.60
N ALA A 2 7.26 -21.46 -11.83
CA ALA A 2 8.12 -21.08 -12.95
C ALA A 2 7.69 -21.95 -14.13
N PHE A 3 7.28 -21.32 -15.23
CA PHE A 3 6.80 -22.02 -16.42
C PHE A 3 8.02 -22.58 -17.16
N PHE A 4 7.97 -23.88 -17.45
CA PHE A 4 9.03 -24.72 -18.00
C PHE A 4 9.50 -24.28 -19.40
N GLY A 5 10.23 -23.17 -19.55
CA GLY A 5 11.04 -22.86 -20.75
C GLY A 5 10.32 -22.82 -22.12
N ILE A 6 9.01 -23.07 -22.19
CA ILE A 6 8.22 -23.16 -23.43
C ILE A 6 7.98 -21.76 -24.02
N SER A 7 7.96 -20.74 -23.16
CA SER A 7 8.09 -19.37 -23.60
C SER A 7 9.54 -18.94 -23.38
N GLN A 8 10.23 -18.46 -24.42
CA GLN A 8 11.49 -17.70 -24.32
C GLN A 8 11.26 -16.33 -23.64
N LEU A 9 10.46 -16.30 -22.59
CA LEU A 9 10.19 -15.17 -21.72
C LEU A 9 10.97 -15.52 -20.46
N GLY A 10 12.05 -14.79 -20.16
CA GLY A 10 12.88 -15.02 -18.98
C GLY A 10 12.13 -14.88 -17.65
N TYR A 11 12.85 -14.56 -16.57
CA TYR A 11 12.23 -14.33 -15.27
C TYR A 11 11.10 -13.29 -15.36
N GLN A 12 9.86 -13.76 -15.23
CA GLN A 12 8.68 -12.92 -15.35
C GLN A 12 8.49 -12.09 -14.08
N ASN A 13 8.40 -10.78 -14.24
CA ASN A 13 8.12 -9.84 -13.16
C ASN A 13 6.66 -9.37 -13.21
N THR A 14 5.73 -10.30 -13.00
CA THR A 14 4.26 -10.06 -13.10
C THR A 14 3.76 -8.97 -12.16
N ILE A 15 4.37 -8.83 -10.98
CA ILE A 15 4.00 -7.77 -10.02
C ILE A 15 4.41 -6.39 -10.56
N ARG A 16 5.61 -6.30 -11.16
CA ARG A 16 6.07 -5.03 -11.73
C ARG A 16 5.22 -4.65 -12.95
N GLU A 17 4.83 -5.62 -13.78
CA GLU A 17 3.96 -5.39 -14.94
C GLU A 17 2.65 -4.69 -14.60
N GLY A 18 2.07 -5.01 -13.45
CA GLY A 18 0.83 -4.36 -13.01
C GLY A 18 1.01 -2.95 -12.45
N THR A 19 2.23 -2.40 -12.37
CA THR A 19 2.48 -1.04 -11.86
C THR A 19 2.23 0.03 -12.92
N ILE A 20 1.82 1.23 -12.49
CA ILE A 20 1.66 2.38 -13.40
C ILE A 20 3.00 2.76 -14.04
N GLN A 21 4.08 2.71 -13.25
CA GLN A 21 5.43 3.00 -13.73
C GLN A 21 5.88 2.07 -14.86
N ALA A 22 5.55 0.78 -14.78
CA ALA A 22 5.89 -0.16 -15.84
C ALA A 22 5.20 0.15 -17.18
N LYS A 23 3.99 0.73 -17.16
CA LYS A 23 3.30 1.20 -18.37
C LYS A 23 3.98 2.44 -18.97
N MET A 24 4.52 3.32 -18.13
CA MET A 24 5.16 4.56 -18.55
C MET A 24 6.60 4.37 -19.04
N ASP A 25 7.18 3.18 -18.89
CA ASP A 25 8.57 2.89 -19.26
C ASP A 25 8.75 2.91 -20.79
N PRO A 26 9.43 3.93 -21.37
CA PRO A 26 9.52 4.11 -22.81
C PRO A 26 10.35 3.01 -23.48
N VAL A 27 11.35 2.47 -22.77
CA VAL A 27 12.21 1.38 -23.26
C VAL A 27 11.37 0.13 -23.47
N ARG A 28 10.52 -0.18 -22.51
CA ARG A 28 9.73 -1.42 -22.52
C ARG A 28 8.61 -1.44 -23.56
N SER A 29 8.07 -0.27 -23.93
CA SER A 29 7.09 -0.14 -25.01
C SER A 29 7.66 -0.47 -26.41
N LYS A 30 8.99 -0.43 -26.58
CA LYS A 30 9.66 -0.58 -27.88
C LYS A 30 10.56 -1.81 -27.99
N THR A 31 11.12 -2.32 -26.88
CA THR A 31 12.08 -3.43 -26.89
C THR A 31 11.65 -4.58 -25.97
N GLN A 32 10.73 -5.42 -26.46
CA GLN A 32 10.40 -6.70 -25.84
C GLN A 32 11.24 -7.90 -26.36
N ILE A 33 12.33 -7.64 -27.11
CA ILE A 33 13.08 -8.69 -27.83
C ILE A 33 14.41 -9.06 -27.15
N GLY A 34 14.85 -8.37 -26.08
CA GLY A 34 16.19 -8.57 -25.51
C GLY A 34 16.21 -8.91 -24.02
N PHE A 35 16.80 -10.06 -23.66
CA PHE A 35 16.81 -10.68 -22.34
C PHE A 35 17.57 -9.96 -21.19
N VAL A 36 18.15 -8.76 -21.36
CA VAL A 36 19.21 -8.30 -20.42
C VAL A 36 19.14 -6.84 -19.96
N ALA A 37 18.18 -6.03 -20.41
CA ALA A 37 18.13 -4.65 -19.91
C ALA A 37 17.44 -4.59 -18.53
N LEU A 38 18.24 -4.59 -17.45
CA LEU A 38 17.84 -3.89 -16.24
C LEU A 38 17.31 -2.51 -16.66
N PRO A 39 16.22 -2.00 -16.06
CA PRO A 39 15.73 -0.68 -16.42
C PRO A 39 16.89 0.32 -16.34
N PRO A 40 16.98 1.26 -17.30
CA PRO A 40 18.00 2.30 -17.21
C PRO A 40 17.87 2.99 -15.85
N LEU A 41 19.00 3.26 -15.22
CA LEU A 41 19.02 4.06 -13.99
C LEU A 41 18.29 5.39 -14.29
N ALA A 42 17.36 5.78 -13.42
CA ALA A 42 16.62 7.04 -13.56
C ALA A 42 17.56 8.24 -13.68
N GLU A 43 18.74 8.15 -13.04
CA GLU A 43 19.84 9.10 -13.19
C GLU A 43 21.06 8.37 -13.73
N LYS A 44 21.65 8.89 -14.82
CA LYS A 44 22.87 8.34 -15.44
C LYS A 44 24.09 8.39 -14.50
N ASN A 45 24.08 9.32 -13.55
CA ASN A 45 25.14 9.50 -12.56
C ASN A 45 24.51 9.85 -11.21
N PRO A 46 23.98 8.86 -10.47
CA PRO A 46 23.34 9.13 -9.20
C PRO A 46 24.35 9.78 -8.24
N PRO A 47 23.92 10.70 -7.36
CA PRO A 47 24.81 11.27 -6.36
C PRO A 47 25.46 10.15 -5.54
N ARG A 48 26.73 10.34 -5.16
CA ARG A 48 27.45 9.40 -4.30
C ARG A 48 26.60 9.16 -3.06
N ARG A 49 26.21 7.91 -2.83
CA ARG A 49 25.46 7.54 -1.63
C ARG A 49 26.28 7.98 -0.42
N SER A 50 25.70 8.85 0.39
CA SER A 50 26.34 9.29 1.62
C SER A 50 26.53 8.11 2.56
N ILE A 51 27.68 8.07 3.22
CA ILE A 51 27.95 7.11 4.31
C ILE A 51 27.04 7.39 5.51
N VAL A 52 26.69 8.65 5.71
CA VAL A 52 25.73 9.08 6.72
C VAL A 52 24.32 8.91 6.15
N PRO A 53 23.38 8.26 6.85
CA PRO A 53 21.98 8.26 6.45
C PRO A 53 21.49 9.70 6.38
N ILE A 54 21.25 10.23 5.17
CA ILE A 54 20.82 11.63 4.96
C ILE A 54 19.40 11.88 5.51
N ASP A 55 18.60 10.84 5.76
CA ASP A 55 17.22 11.00 6.22
C ASP A 55 17.04 10.73 7.73
N GLN A 56 17.26 11.78 8.52
CA GLN A 56 16.62 11.97 9.82
C GLN A 56 15.27 12.70 9.70
N VAL A 57 14.75 12.94 8.49
CA VAL A 57 13.61 13.83 8.28
C VAL A 57 12.33 13.04 8.00
N SER A 58 11.51 12.90 9.05
CA SER A 58 10.16 12.30 9.07
C SER A 58 10.09 10.81 8.70
N GLY A 59 9.38 10.03 9.52
CA GLY A 59 9.06 8.64 9.20
C GLY A 59 8.16 8.48 7.97
N TYR A 60 7.79 9.55 7.26
CA TYR A 60 6.84 9.53 6.14
C TYR A 60 7.49 10.12 4.88
N GLY A 61 8.61 9.53 4.45
CA GLY A 61 9.24 9.85 3.17
C GLY A 61 8.46 9.30 1.95
N PRO A 62 8.89 9.63 0.72
CA PRO A 62 8.20 9.26 -0.53
C PRO A 62 8.26 7.76 -0.89
N GLY A 63 8.61 6.90 0.07
CA GLY A 63 8.82 5.45 -0.11
C GLY A 63 10.29 5.08 -0.35
N PRO A 64 10.57 3.78 -0.56
CA PRO A 64 11.94 3.26 -0.70
C PRO A 64 12.63 3.59 -2.04
N GLN A 65 11.94 4.24 -2.99
CA GLN A 65 12.48 4.66 -4.29
C GLN A 65 13.32 3.61 -5.04
N GLY A 66 12.89 2.34 -5.00
CA GLY A 66 13.59 1.24 -5.67
C GLY A 66 14.82 0.69 -4.92
N SER A 67 15.20 1.24 -3.77
CA SER A 67 16.26 0.72 -2.91
C SER A 67 15.75 -0.39 -1.99
N HIS A 68 16.30 -1.60 -2.13
CA HIS A 68 15.93 -2.73 -1.27
C HIS A 68 16.36 -2.52 0.19
N VAL A 69 17.54 -1.94 0.42
CA VAL A 69 18.07 -1.63 1.76
C VAL A 69 17.18 -0.62 2.49
N GLU A 70 16.67 0.35 1.75
CA GLU A 70 15.77 1.36 2.32
C GLU A 70 14.40 0.74 2.63
N TYR A 71 13.90 -0.13 1.75
CA TYR A 71 12.68 -0.87 1.98
C TYR A 71 12.73 -1.76 3.23
N THR A 72 13.84 -2.49 3.45
CA THR A 72 14.01 -3.34 4.65
C THR A 72 14.10 -2.49 5.92
N ARG A 73 14.82 -1.37 5.88
CA ARG A 73 14.88 -0.39 6.98
C ARG A 73 13.50 0.16 7.33
N MET A 74 12.72 0.61 6.34
CA MET A 74 11.35 1.11 6.53
C MET A 74 10.45 0.04 7.14
N ARG A 75 10.51 -1.20 6.62
CA ARG A 75 9.75 -2.33 7.16
C ARG A 75 10.09 -2.59 8.63
N ALA A 76 11.38 -2.65 8.99
CA ALA A 76 11.83 -2.87 10.37
C ALA A 76 11.34 -1.78 11.33
N LYS A 77 11.26 -0.54 10.84
CA LYS A 77 10.74 0.63 11.58
C LYS A 77 9.22 0.78 11.52
N HIS A 78 8.50 -0.18 10.91
CA HIS A 78 7.05 -0.11 10.69
C HIS A 78 6.59 1.14 9.93
N ILE A 79 7.48 1.74 9.14
CA ILE A 79 7.18 2.86 8.27
C ILE A 79 6.40 2.35 7.07
N ARG A 80 5.18 2.85 6.88
CA ARG A 80 4.30 2.49 5.75
C ARG A 80 4.43 3.53 4.63
N SER A 81 4.21 3.08 3.40
CA SER A 81 4.09 4.01 2.27
C SER A 81 2.76 4.76 2.40
N PRO A 82 2.74 6.08 2.21
CA PRO A 82 1.49 6.85 2.21
C PRO A 82 0.65 6.59 0.95
N LYS A 83 1.22 5.99 -0.10
CA LYS A 83 0.53 5.75 -1.36
C LYS A 83 -0.40 4.56 -1.25
N GLU A 84 -1.62 4.74 -1.76
CA GLU A 84 -2.61 3.67 -1.82
C GLU A 84 -2.35 2.70 -2.98
N PRO A 85 -2.89 1.46 -2.92
CA PRO A 85 -2.69 0.47 -3.97
C PRO A 85 -3.11 0.97 -5.37
N PHE A 86 -4.18 1.76 -5.46
CA PHE A 86 -4.67 2.31 -6.74
C PHE A 86 -3.74 3.37 -7.34
N GLU A 87 -2.89 4.02 -6.54
CA GLU A 87 -1.89 4.98 -7.02
C GLU A 87 -0.62 4.31 -7.54
N VAL A 88 -0.31 3.12 -7.02
CA VAL A 88 0.91 2.38 -7.35
C VAL A 88 0.69 1.44 -8.52
N TYR A 89 -0.47 0.78 -8.56
CA TYR A 89 -0.81 -0.24 -9.53
C TYR A 89 -1.88 0.23 -10.51
N ARG A 90 -1.94 -0.39 -11.68
CA ARG A 90 -2.97 -0.16 -12.70
C ARG A 90 -4.23 -1.00 -12.45
N PHE A 91 -4.05 -2.17 -11.87
CA PHE A 91 -5.10 -3.12 -11.51
C PHE A 91 -4.68 -3.88 -10.23
N PRO A 92 -5.62 -4.47 -9.48
CA PRO A 92 -5.27 -5.23 -8.29
C PRO A 92 -4.60 -6.56 -8.69
N ILE A 93 -3.26 -6.60 -8.64
CA ILE A 93 -2.48 -7.80 -9.03
C ILE A 93 -2.74 -9.01 -8.11
N GLN A 94 -3.10 -8.75 -6.86
CA GLN A 94 -3.38 -9.76 -5.86
C GLN A 94 -4.79 -9.55 -5.31
N THR A 95 -5.47 -10.64 -4.96
CA THR A 95 -6.83 -10.63 -4.38
C THR A 95 -6.89 -9.81 -3.09
N SER A 96 -5.85 -9.85 -2.26
CA SER A 96 -5.76 -9.03 -1.05
C SER A 96 -5.74 -7.53 -1.32
N ARG A 97 -5.24 -7.10 -2.49
CA ARG A 97 -5.26 -5.68 -2.90
C ARG A 97 -6.62 -5.23 -3.42
N GLN A 98 -7.53 -6.15 -3.73
CA GLN A 98 -8.86 -5.82 -4.23
C GLN A 98 -9.71 -5.09 -3.18
N VAL A 99 -9.49 -5.37 -1.89
CA VAL A 99 -10.24 -4.73 -0.79
C VAL A 99 -10.00 -3.22 -0.76
N GLY A 100 -8.73 -2.78 -0.75
CA GLY A 100 -8.36 -1.36 -0.77
C GLY A 100 -8.43 -0.71 -2.15
N TRP A 101 -8.76 -1.45 -3.21
CA TRP A 101 -8.81 -0.91 -4.57
C TRP A 101 -9.98 0.06 -4.78
N TRP A 102 -11.08 -0.17 -4.06
CA TRP A 102 -12.31 0.60 -4.21
C TRP A 102 -12.34 1.88 -3.36
N SER A 103 -11.33 2.11 -2.50
CA SER A 103 -11.15 3.38 -1.77
C SER A 103 -10.76 4.56 -2.67
N LYS A 104 -10.51 4.33 -3.97
CA LYS A 104 -10.25 5.38 -4.97
C LYS A 104 -11.33 6.48 -5.04
N GLU A 105 -12.54 6.17 -4.59
CA GLU A 105 -13.71 7.06 -4.61
C GLU A 105 -13.84 7.87 -3.30
N GLU A 106 -12.88 7.78 -2.39
CA GLU A 106 -12.87 8.60 -1.18
C GLU A 106 -12.57 10.08 -1.50
N PRO A 107 -13.24 11.04 -0.83
CA PRO A 107 -14.29 10.86 0.17
C PRO A 107 -15.66 10.50 -0.46
N LEU A 108 -16.22 9.36 -0.04
CA LEU A 108 -17.48 8.79 -0.54
C LEU A 108 -18.65 9.79 -0.51
N ARG A 109 -18.71 10.67 0.50
CA ARG A 109 -19.78 11.67 0.64
C ARG A 109 -19.84 12.65 -0.54
N LYS A 110 -18.70 12.94 -1.18
CA LYS A 110 -18.64 13.84 -2.35
C LYS A 110 -18.78 13.07 -3.66
N ASN A 111 -18.04 11.97 -3.79
CA ASN A 111 -17.94 11.23 -5.05
C ASN A 111 -19.09 10.23 -5.26
N GLN A 112 -19.72 9.76 -4.18
CA GLN A 112 -20.82 8.80 -4.19
C GLN A 112 -21.93 9.20 -3.20
N PRO A 113 -22.60 10.35 -3.41
CA PRO A 113 -23.60 10.85 -2.47
C PRO A 113 -24.79 9.88 -2.27
N TRP A 114 -25.08 9.04 -3.27
CA TRP A 114 -26.12 8.02 -3.21
C TRP A 114 -25.84 6.89 -2.19
N THR A 115 -24.56 6.67 -1.81
CA THR A 115 -24.21 5.70 -0.77
C THR A 115 -24.50 6.21 0.64
N TYR A 116 -24.68 7.53 0.78
CA TYR A 116 -24.83 8.18 2.06
C TYR A 116 -26.30 8.26 2.45
N VAL A 117 -26.67 7.50 3.48
CA VAL A 117 -27.98 7.51 4.12
C VAL A 117 -27.77 7.95 5.57
N PRO A 118 -28.67 8.74 6.18
CA PRO A 118 -28.61 9.03 7.62
C PRO A 118 -28.63 7.72 8.41
N ARG A 119 -27.51 7.42 9.09
CA ARG A 119 -27.37 6.23 9.95
C ARG A 119 -27.63 6.63 11.39
N HIS A 120 -28.49 5.88 12.05
CA HIS A 120 -28.72 6.00 13.49
C HIS A 120 -27.87 4.93 14.17
N VAL A 121 -26.71 5.32 14.69
CA VAL A 121 -25.87 4.41 15.46
C VAL A 121 -26.47 4.20 16.85
N HIS A 122 -26.33 3.00 17.41
CA HIS A 122 -26.65 2.79 18.81
C HIS A 122 -25.62 3.54 19.65
N VAL A 123 -26.07 4.54 20.39
CA VAL A 123 -25.25 5.25 21.38
C VAL A 123 -25.68 4.75 22.75
N ASN A 124 -24.74 4.15 23.47
CA ASN A 124 -25.00 3.68 24.83
C ASN A 124 -25.37 4.87 25.71
N SER A 125 -26.44 4.74 26.50
CA SER A 125 -26.79 5.74 27.51
C SER A 125 -25.74 5.77 28.63
N GLU A 126 -25.66 6.88 29.37
CA GLU A 126 -24.78 6.97 30.55
C GLU A 126 -25.10 5.86 31.58
N MET A 127 -26.38 5.48 31.72
CA MET A 127 -26.77 4.36 32.57
C MET A 127 -26.20 3.03 32.07
N THR A 128 -26.32 2.76 30.76
CA THR A 128 -25.75 1.56 30.14
C THR A 128 -24.23 1.53 30.30
N ARG A 129 -23.57 2.68 30.17
CA ARG A 129 -22.12 2.80 30.36
C ARG A 129 -21.73 2.54 31.82
N PHE A 130 -22.43 3.13 32.78
CA PHE A 130 -22.20 2.90 34.21
C PHE A 130 -22.39 1.43 34.58
N VAL A 131 -23.47 0.80 34.11
CA VAL A 131 -23.74 -0.62 34.32
C VAL A 131 -22.61 -1.48 33.77
N ASN A 132 -22.16 -1.21 32.55
CA ASN A 132 -21.05 -1.94 31.94
C ASN A 132 -19.77 -1.79 32.76
N GLU A 133 -19.47 -0.58 33.24
CA GLU A 133 -18.30 -0.30 34.08
C GLU A 133 -18.38 -1.01 35.45
N MET A 134 -19.53 -0.96 36.11
CA MET A 134 -19.74 -1.63 37.40
C MET A 134 -19.74 -3.16 37.26
N SER A 135 -20.27 -3.70 36.16
CA SER A 135 -20.22 -5.15 35.89
C SER A 135 -18.80 -5.68 35.67
N LEU A 136 -17.90 -4.84 35.17
CA LEU A 136 -16.50 -5.20 34.95
C LEU A 136 -15.66 -5.04 36.22
N THR A 137 -15.97 -4.04 37.05
CA THR A 137 -15.16 -3.69 38.22
C THR A 137 -15.62 -4.38 39.51
N ASN A 138 -16.92 -4.63 39.66
CA ASN A 138 -17.49 -5.20 40.87
C ASN A 138 -18.22 -6.52 40.56
N ARG A 139 -17.69 -7.62 41.11
CA ARG A 139 -18.24 -8.98 40.90
C ARG A 139 -19.61 -9.19 41.56
N GLU A 140 -19.94 -8.38 42.56
CA GLU A 140 -21.21 -8.47 43.29
C GLU A 140 -22.28 -7.52 42.72
N PHE A 141 -21.91 -6.70 41.74
CA PHE A 141 -22.86 -5.78 41.10
C PHE A 141 -23.89 -6.55 40.28
N THR A 142 -25.16 -6.35 40.62
CA THR A 142 -26.33 -6.92 39.95
C THR A 142 -27.30 -5.78 39.68
N LEU A 143 -27.92 -5.78 38.49
CA LEU A 143 -28.90 -4.76 38.10
C LEU A 143 -30.29 -5.05 38.71
N PHE A 144 -30.44 -6.21 39.35
CA PHE A 144 -31.65 -6.72 39.98
C PHE A 144 -31.29 -7.45 41.27
#